data_AF-A0A6G7P165-F1
#
_entry.id   AF-A0A6G7P165-F1
#
_cell.length_a   1.000
_cell.length_b   1.000
_cell.length_c   1.000
_cell.angle_alpha   90.00
_cell.angle_beta   90.00
_cell.angle_gamma   90.00
#
_symmetry.space_group_name_H-M   'P 1'
#
loop_
_entity.id
_entity.type
_entity.pdbx_description
1 polymer ?
#
loop_
_entity_poly.entity_id
_entity_poly.type
_entity_poly.pdbx_seq_one_letter_code
_entity_poly.pdbx_strand_id
1 'polypeptide(L)'
;MNATGDERIDVTPLGTTPERGTVEVMDAGRLLLRTPDLVAVHDREDFLAGNTARPSAVLRTQEGERAVPAPDGGFLVAGVSSVRAQGPGGEPRWELRHAPGHGAARAHSTPALSPDGRLVSVVVPTLEPDRRKAALVYDLEPGRDYTWDDLLLLDAVTGEVLGRRQIRSLASAAVASWRPDGGAVVVSCWTAWHSWSTWWAEPRADGLEVLGGTWMRALVGFLPGSRLLTQRYAEYLFLDDDRDELATYDLGSGQRTVLLDLAELAVDPENDEFFSAVVLDERHVLLPSRVYPGTEEPRIRHWLLDAETLRPLGHIHYPVPVDEDITALGDGTWLTRDRGRLHRWTLGGDGQPAHTHQGP
;
A
#
# COMPACT_ATOMS: atom_id res chain seq x y z
N MET A 1 -3.99 -20.54 26.14
CA MET A 1 -3.82 -19.16 26.60
C MET A 1 -2.33 -18.84 26.55
N ASN A 2 -1.87 -18.31 25.41
CA ASN A 2 -0.52 -17.77 25.30
C ASN A 2 -0.55 -16.38 25.93
N ALA A 3 0.17 -16.19 27.04
CA ALA A 3 0.22 -14.93 27.80
C ALA A 3 1.11 -13.85 27.14
N THR A 4 1.63 -14.10 25.94
CA THR A 4 2.50 -13.20 25.18
C THR A 4 1.66 -12.44 24.16
N GLY A 5 1.44 -11.13 24.38
CA GLY A 5 0.78 -10.24 23.42
C GLY A 5 -0.10 -9.16 24.05
N ASP A 6 -0.65 -9.38 25.24
CA ASP A 6 -1.52 -8.41 25.93
C ASP A 6 -0.75 -7.28 26.64
N GLU A 7 0.57 -7.20 26.42
CA GLU A 7 1.39 -6.13 26.98
C GLU A 7 0.95 -4.78 26.43
N ARG A 8 0.86 -3.80 27.32
CA ARG A 8 0.48 -2.44 26.95
C ARG A 8 1.74 -1.63 26.65
N ILE A 9 1.77 -1.04 25.45
CA ILE A 9 2.86 -0.20 24.97
C ILE A 9 2.35 1.24 24.88
N ASP A 10 2.86 2.11 25.74
CA ASP A 10 2.49 3.52 25.73
C ASP A 10 3.22 4.28 24.61
N VAL A 11 2.60 5.36 24.13
CA VAL A 11 3.14 6.23 23.08
C VAL A 11 3.34 7.64 23.57
N THR A 12 4.28 8.35 22.93
CA THR A 12 4.50 9.78 23.17
C THR A 12 3.83 10.59 22.06
N PRO A 13 2.90 11.52 22.37
CA PRO A 13 2.36 12.45 21.40
C PRO A 13 3.43 13.44 20.94
N LEU A 14 3.55 13.65 19.63
CA LEU A 14 4.50 14.59 19.03
C LEU A 14 3.83 15.84 18.44
N GLY A 15 2.51 15.82 18.26
CA GLY A 15 1.79 16.95 17.70
C GLY A 15 0.41 16.59 17.17
N THR A 16 -0.34 17.60 16.73
CA THR A 16 -1.66 17.42 16.13
C THR A 16 -1.93 18.50 15.10
N THR A 17 -2.42 18.11 13.93
CA THR A 17 -2.71 19.01 12.81
C THR A 17 -4.13 18.77 12.28
N PRO A 18 -4.95 19.83 12.06
CA PRO A 18 -6.29 19.68 11.52
C PRO A 18 -6.24 19.52 9.99
N GLU A 19 -6.31 18.30 9.47
CA GLU A 19 -6.31 18.06 8.03
C GLU A 19 -7.33 17.02 7.60
N ARG A 20 -7.96 17.26 6.44
CA ARG A 20 -8.96 16.37 5.83
C ARG A 20 -8.38 15.69 4.61
N GLY A 21 -8.69 14.42 4.42
CA GLY A 21 -8.17 13.61 3.32
C GLY A 21 -7.12 12.60 3.79
N THR A 22 -6.67 11.76 2.86
CA THR A 22 -5.67 10.72 3.14
C THR A 22 -4.27 11.32 3.03
N VAL A 23 -3.40 10.99 3.99
CA VAL A 23 -1.98 11.40 3.95
C VAL A 23 -1.15 10.19 3.59
N GLU A 24 -0.33 10.34 2.56
CA GLU A 24 0.65 9.33 2.13
C GLU A 24 2.05 9.93 2.30
N VAL A 25 3.01 9.11 2.73
CA VAL A 25 4.40 9.53 2.86
C VAL A 25 5.11 9.38 1.53
N MET A 26 5.94 10.36 1.22
CA MET A 26 6.79 10.34 0.05
C MET A 26 8.25 10.39 0.44
N ASP A 27 9.11 10.00 -0.50
CA ASP A 27 10.54 10.19 -0.37
C ASP A 27 10.93 11.68 -0.29
N ALA A 28 12.11 11.90 0.30
CA ALA A 28 12.74 13.21 0.46
C ALA A 28 11.97 14.18 1.38
N GLY A 29 11.33 13.68 2.44
CA GLY A 29 10.74 14.52 3.48
C GLY A 29 9.49 15.27 3.02
N ARG A 30 8.67 14.63 2.15
CA ARG A 30 7.43 15.21 1.64
C ARG A 30 6.23 14.37 2.05
N LEU A 31 5.08 15.02 2.15
CA LEU A 31 3.78 14.37 2.36
C LEU A 31 2.85 14.68 1.20
N LEU A 32 2.09 13.67 0.80
CA LEU A 32 1.01 13.80 -0.15
C LEU A 32 -0.31 13.86 0.61
N LEU A 33 -1.06 14.94 0.43
CA LEU A 33 -2.43 15.06 0.90
C LEU A 33 -3.37 14.80 -0.28
N ARG A 34 -4.26 13.82 -0.12
CA ARG A 34 -5.26 13.44 -1.13
C ARG A 34 -6.67 13.71 -0.63
N THR A 35 -7.41 14.52 -1.37
CA THR A 35 -8.86 14.69 -1.24
C THR A 35 -9.54 14.13 -2.49
N PRO A 36 -10.89 14.05 -2.56
CA PRO A 36 -11.58 13.49 -3.72
C PRO A 36 -11.23 14.17 -5.07
N ASP A 37 -10.86 15.45 -5.06
CA ASP A 37 -10.64 16.29 -6.23
C ASP A 37 -9.25 16.95 -6.29
N LEU A 38 -8.40 16.70 -5.30
CA LEU A 38 -7.10 17.36 -5.15
C LEU A 38 -6.02 16.38 -4.68
N VAL A 39 -4.83 16.58 -5.24
CA VAL A 39 -3.58 16.04 -4.73
C VAL A 39 -2.65 17.21 -4.45
N ALA A 40 -2.17 17.33 -3.22
CA ALA A 40 -1.28 18.40 -2.79
C ALA A 40 -0.02 17.81 -2.15
N VAL A 41 1.14 18.34 -2.52
CA VAL A 41 2.43 17.96 -1.96
C VAL A 41 2.85 19.03 -0.95
N HIS A 42 3.25 18.60 0.24
CA HIS A 42 3.73 19.46 1.30
C HIS A 42 5.12 19.03 1.75
N ASP A 43 5.90 20.00 2.22
CA ASP A 43 7.04 19.69 3.08
C ASP A 43 6.52 19.01 4.36
N ARG A 44 7.16 17.91 4.75
CA ARG A 44 6.72 17.10 5.88
C ARG A 44 6.76 17.86 7.19
N GLU A 45 7.85 18.55 7.49
CA GLU A 45 8.02 19.21 8.78
C GLU A 45 7.12 20.44 8.89
N ASP A 46 6.97 21.21 7.81
CA ASP A 46 5.99 22.30 7.76
C ASP A 46 4.55 21.78 7.95
N PHE A 47 4.18 20.69 7.27
CA PHE A 47 2.85 20.08 7.41
C PHE A 47 2.60 19.60 8.86
N LEU A 48 3.56 18.89 9.44
CA LEU A 48 3.46 18.36 10.80
C LEU A 48 3.51 19.46 11.87
N ALA A 49 4.14 20.61 11.58
CA ALA A 49 4.08 21.80 12.41
C ALA A 49 2.74 22.57 12.28
N GLY A 50 1.86 22.15 11.37
CA GLY A 50 0.58 22.79 11.10
C GLY A 50 0.62 23.95 10.11
N ASN A 51 1.73 24.13 9.40
CA ASN A 51 1.91 25.14 8.36
C ASN A 51 1.44 24.61 6.99
N THR A 52 0.18 24.22 6.87
CA THR A 52 -0.36 23.57 5.65
C THR A 52 -0.81 24.54 4.54
N ALA A 53 -0.71 25.84 4.77
CA ALA A 53 -1.24 26.88 3.88
C ALA A 53 -0.53 27.00 2.51
N ARG A 54 0.61 26.34 2.29
CA ARG A 54 1.41 26.46 1.06
C ARG A 54 1.94 25.11 0.58
N PRO A 55 1.13 24.32 -0.16
CA PRO A 55 1.65 23.15 -0.84
C PRO A 55 2.74 23.56 -1.85
N SER A 56 3.77 22.72 -2.00
CA SER A 56 4.84 22.91 -2.97
C SER A 56 4.41 22.55 -4.40
N ALA A 57 3.43 21.66 -4.54
CA ALA A 57 2.82 21.28 -5.81
C ALA A 57 1.36 20.90 -5.60
N VAL A 58 0.50 21.18 -6.58
CA VAL A 58 -0.93 20.88 -6.50
C VAL A 58 -1.45 20.41 -7.85
N LEU A 59 -2.24 19.35 -7.84
CA LEU A 59 -2.97 18.86 -9.00
C LEU A 59 -4.45 18.71 -8.65
N ARG A 60 -5.33 19.22 -9.51
CA ARG A 60 -6.75 18.85 -9.49
C ARG A 60 -6.93 17.55 -10.25
N THR A 61 -7.52 16.55 -9.60
CA THR A 61 -7.80 15.25 -10.19
C THR A 61 -9.26 15.17 -10.59
N GLN A 62 -9.52 14.49 -11.71
CA GLN A 62 -10.89 14.11 -12.07
C GLN A 62 -11.32 12.87 -11.29
N GLU A 63 -12.63 12.65 -11.22
CA GLU A 63 -13.17 11.43 -10.62
C GLU A 63 -12.57 10.20 -11.32
N GLY A 64 -12.11 9.24 -10.52
CA GLY A 64 -11.48 8.02 -11.01
C GLY A 64 -10.03 8.16 -11.42
N GLU A 65 -9.43 9.35 -11.46
CA GLU A 65 -7.98 9.49 -11.68
C GLU A 65 -7.17 9.10 -10.44
N ARG A 66 -5.93 8.68 -10.69
CA ARG A 66 -4.91 8.45 -9.67
C ARG A 66 -3.66 9.20 -10.08
N ALA A 67 -3.06 9.91 -9.13
CA ALA A 67 -1.87 10.69 -9.42
C ALA A 67 -0.83 10.54 -8.32
N VAL A 68 0.43 10.53 -8.75
CA VAL A 68 1.62 10.61 -7.91
C VAL A 68 2.49 11.77 -8.36
N PRO A 69 3.17 12.47 -7.44
CA PRO A 69 4.03 13.58 -7.83
C PRO A 69 5.33 13.09 -8.44
N ALA A 70 5.87 13.86 -9.37
CA ALA A 70 7.19 13.65 -9.93
C ALA A 70 8.23 14.54 -9.22
N PRO A 71 9.54 14.21 -9.29
CA PRO A 71 10.58 14.95 -8.56
C PRO A 71 10.79 16.37 -9.08
N ASP A 72 10.39 16.64 -10.33
CA ASP A 72 10.48 17.94 -10.97
C ASP A 72 9.37 18.91 -10.53
N GLY A 73 8.46 18.49 -9.65
CA GLY A 73 7.28 19.24 -9.21
C GLY A 73 6.04 19.02 -10.08
N GLY A 74 6.15 18.17 -11.12
CA GLY A 74 5.02 17.71 -11.92
C GLY A 74 4.27 16.54 -11.30
N PHE A 75 3.43 15.89 -12.10
CA PHE A 75 2.63 14.73 -11.69
C PHE A 75 2.57 13.68 -12.78
N LEU A 76 2.56 12.41 -12.37
CA LEU A 76 2.14 11.28 -13.18
C LEU A 76 0.69 10.99 -12.86
N VAL A 77 -0.15 10.91 -13.88
CA VAL A 77 -1.59 10.72 -13.75
C VAL A 77 -2.02 9.50 -14.54
N ALA A 78 -2.59 8.51 -13.87
CA ALA A 78 -3.33 7.43 -14.48
C ALA A 78 -4.82 7.80 -14.54
N GLY A 79 -5.40 7.60 -15.71
CA GLY A 79 -6.82 7.66 -15.98
C GLY A 79 -7.36 6.30 -16.46
N VAL A 80 -8.58 6.30 -17.00
CA VAL A 80 -9.27 5.08 -17.43
C VAL A 80 -8.55 4.35 -18.57
N SER A 81 -7.94 5.10 -19.50
CA SER A 81 -7.34 4.56 -20.73
C SER A 81 -5.99 5.18 -21.09
N SER A 82 -5.37 5.89 -20.15
CA SER A 82 -4.03 6.44 -20.35
C SER A 82 -3.29 6.67 -19.04
N VAL A 83 -1.98 6.68 -19.14
CA VAL A 83 -1.07 7.25 -18.15
C VAL A 83 -0.34 8.41 -18.80
N ARG A 84 -0.23 9.54 -18.11
CA ARG A 84 0.38 10.76 -18.63
C ARG A 84 1.28 11.41 -17.60
N ALA A 85 2.28 12.13 -18.07
CA ALA A 85 3.05 13.06 -17.25
C ALA A 85 2.63 14.51 -17.53
N GLN A 86 2.55 15.29 -16.47
CA GLN A 86 2.34 16.73 -16.49
C GLN A 86 3.51 17.41 -15.79
N GLY A 87 3.98 18.52 -16.32
CA GLY A 87 4.99 19.34 -15.64
C GLY A 87 4.38 20.20 -14.52
N PRO A 88 5.19 20.99 -13.82
CA PRO A 88 4.77 21.75 -12.64
C PRO A 88 3.67 22.78 -12.91
N GLY A 89 3.58 23.29 -14.14
CA GLY A 89 2.53 24.22 -14.56
C GLY A 89 1.26 23.52 -15.06
N GLY A 90 1.21 22.19 -15.03
CA GLY A 90 0.13 21.37 -15.57
C GLY A 90 0.23 21.10 -17.07
N GLU A 91 1.32 21.53 -17.72
CA GLU A 91 1.56 21.28 -19.14
C GLU A 91 1.79 19.79 -19.42
N PRO A 92 1.23 19.23 -20.51
CA PRO A 92 1.44 17.83 -20.85
C PRO A 92 2.89 17.59 -21.29
N ARG A 93 3.52 16.54 -20.76
CA ARG A 93 4.87 16.11 -21.16
C ARG A 93 4.82 14.92 -22.11
N TRP A 94 4.08 13.88 -21.74
CA TRP A 94 3.85 12.69 -22.56
C TRP A 94 2.56 11.99 -22.12
N GLU A 95 2.02 11.14 -23.00
CA GLU A 95 0.84 10.31 -22.75
C GLU A 95 1.05 8.92 -23.37
N LEU A 96 0.90 7.89 -22.55
CA LEU A 96 0.82 6.50 -22.96
C LEU A 96 -0.64 6.06 -22.90
N ARG A 97 -1.21 5.68 -24.04
CA ARG A 97 -2.57 5.12 -24.12
C ARG A 97 -2.57 3.62 -23.91
N HIS A 98 -3.59 3.12 -23.23
CA HIS A 98 -3.85 1.69 -23.05
C HIS A 98 -5.34 1.40 -23.18
N ALA A 99 -5.71 0.12 -23.21
CA ALA A 99 -7.11 -0.27 -23.21
C ALA A 99 -7.80 0.17 -21.91
N PRO A 100 -9.11 0.46 -21.92
CA PRO A 100 -9.83 0.70 -20.66
C PRO A 100 -9.82 -0.57 -19.79
N GLY A 101 -9.82 -0.40 -18.46
CA GLY A 101 -9.95 -1.50 -17.50
C GLY A 101 -11.31 -2.18 -17.59
N HIS A 102 -11.36 -3.46 -17.22
CA HIS A 102 -12.62 -4.19 -17.20
C HIS A 102 -13.48 -3.81 -15.99
N GLY A 103 -14.77 -3.50 -16.23
CA GLY A 103 -15.75 -3.24 -15.17
C GLY A 103 -15.52 -1.98 -14.33
N ALA A 104 -14.63 -1.07 -14.73
CA ALA A 104 -14.28 0.10 -13.94
C ALA A 104 -14.17 1.38 -14.79
N ALA A 105 -14.89 2.43 -14.40
CA ALA A 105 -14.78 3.77 -14.99
C ALA A 105 -13.69 4.63 -14.31
N ARG A 106 -12.64 3.98 -13.77
CA ARG A 106 -11.55 4.62 -13.03
C ARG A 106 -10.20 4.09 -13.50
N ALA A 107 -9.13 4.78 -13.11
CA ALA A 107 -7.77 4.33 -13.31
C ALA A 107 -7.57 2.93 -12.72
N HIS A 108 -6.96 2.07 -13.53
CA HIS A 108 -6.68 0.68 -13.18
C HIS A 108 -5.62 0.57 -12.09
N SER A 109 -4.61 1.43 -12.15
CA SER A 109 -3.49 1.45 -11.22
C SER A 109 -3.08 2.88 -10.89
N THR A 110 -2.49 3.06 -9.71
CA THR A 110 -1.73 4.28 -9.39
C THR A 110 -0.31 4.07 -9.93
N PRO A 111 0.27 5.00 -10.72
CA PRO A 111 1.65 4.88 -11.16
C PRO A 111 2.59 4.84 -9.94
N ALA A 112 3.62 4.01 -9.96
CA ALA A 112 4.66 4.03 -8.93
C ALA A 112 6.00 4.44 -9.52
N LEU A 113 6.60 5.47 -8.95
CA LEU A 113 7.85 6.06 -9.36
C LEU A 113 9.01 5.40 -8.61
N SER A 114 10.12 5.11 -9.28
CA SER A 114 11.34 4.63 -8.62
C SER A 114 11.93 5.71 -7.69
N PRO A 115 12.69 5.33 -6.64
CA PRO A 115 13.24 6.30 -5.68
C PRO A 115 14.16 7.35 -6.31
N ASP A 116 14.84 7.02 -7.41
CA ASP A 116 15.67 7.95 -8.17
C ASP A 116 14.87 8.81 -9.17
N GLY A 117 13.56 8.59 -9.28
CA GLY A 117 12.65 9.33 -10.12
C GLY A 117 12.75 9.06 -11.61
N ARG A 118 13.50 8.03 -12.03
CA ARG A 118 13.78 7.76 -13.45
C ARG A 118 12.80 6.81 -14.10
N LEU A 119 12.21 5.89 -13.33
CA LEU A 119 11.37 4.83 -13.84
C LEU A 119 9.96 4.94 -13.27
N VAL A 120 8.98 4.58 -14.08
CA VAL A 120 7.58 4.46 -13.67
C VAL A 120 7.11 3.05 -13.93
N SER A 121 6.53 2.41 -12.93
CA SER A 121 5.81 1.15 -13.10
C SER A 121 4.31 1.40 -13.15
N VAL A 122 3.63 0.76 -14.09
CA VAL A 122 2.17 0.81 -14.22
C VAL A 122 1.65 -0.56 -14.66
N VAL A 123 0.51 -0.98 -14.09
CA VAL A 123 -0.25 -2.13 -14.60
C VAL A 123 -1.32 -1.61 -15.54
N VAL A 124 -1.37 -2.16 -16.75
CA VAL A 124 -2.36 -1.83 -17.76
C VAL A 124 -3.09 -3.09 -18.24
N PRO A 125 -4.40 -3.00 -18.52
CA PRO A 125 -5.16 -4.08 -19.12
C PRO A 125 -4.79 -4.27 -20.59
N THR A 126 -4.86 -5.52 -21.06
CA THR A 126 -4.49 -5.90 -22.43
C THR A 126 -5.65 -6.62 -23.11
N LEU A 127 -6.08 -6.10 -24.27
CA LEU A 127 -7.13 -6.74 -25.08
C LEU A 127 -6.58 -7.92 -25.87
N GLU A 128 -7.39 -8.97 -26.01
CA GLU A 128 -7.13 -10.16 -26.81
C GLU A 128 -8.10 -10.18 -28.02
N PRO A 129 -7.62 -9.98 -29.25
CA PRO A 129 -8.48 -9.98 -30.43
C PRO A 129 -9.09 -11.34 -30.76
N ASP A 130 -8.45 -12.45 -30.39
CA ASP A 130 -9.01 -13.79 -30.53
C ASP A 130 -9.73 -14.19 -29.26
N ARG A 131 -11.05 -14.02 -29.23
CA ARG A 131 -11.92 -14.39 -28.11
C ARG A 131 -11.68 -15.78 -27.54
N ARG A 132 -11.18 -16.75 -28.34
CA ARG A 132 -10.88 -18.11 -27.87
C ARG A 132 -9.63 -18.20 -27.00
N LYS A 133 -8.77 -17.18 -27.06
CA LYS A 133 -7.54 -17.05 -26.27
C LYS A 133 -7.69 -16.10 -25.09
N ALA A 134 -8.81 -15.37 -25.01
CA ALA A 134 -9.07 -14.43 -23.95
C ALA A 134 -9.15 -15.15 -22.59
N ALA A 135 -8.47 -14.58 -21.61
CA ALA A 135 -8.56 -15.01 -20.22
C ALA A 135 -9.88 -14.54 -19.58
N LEU A 136 -10.45 -13.45 -20.09
CA LEU A 136 -11.74 -12.90 -19.66
C LEU A 136 -12.52 -12.35 -20.85
N VAL A 137 -13.79 -12.70 -20.93
CA VAL A 137 -14.71 -12.29 -22.00
C VAL A 137 -15.88 -11.56 -21.37
N TYR A 138 -16.11 -10.30 -21.77
CA TYR A 138 -17.29 -9.54 -21.35
C TYR A 138 -18.38 -9.62 -22.41
N ASP A 139 -19.33 -10.54 -22.22
CA ASP A 139 -20.46 -10.71 -23.16
C ASP A 139 -21.31 -9.45 -23.34
N LEU A 140 -21.37 -8.60 -22.31
CA LEU A 140 -22.14 -7.35 -22.32
C LEU A 140 -21.42 -6.20 -23.04
N GLU A 141 -20.13 -6.34 -23.34
CA GLU A 141 -19.32 -5.30 -23.97
C GLU A 141 -18.52 -5.88 -25.15
N PRO A 142 -19.13 -6.02 -26.34
CA PRO A 142 -18.47 -6.61 -27.51
C PRO A 142 -17.14 -5.94 -27.84
N GLY A 143 -16.09 -6.75 -28.05
CA GLY A 143 -14.73 -6.26 -28.34
C GLY A 143 -13.88 -5.96 -27.10
N ARG A 144 -14.38 -6.26 -25.90
CA ARG A 144 -13.63 -6.22 -24.63
C ARG A 144 -13.32 -7.62 -24.11
N ASP A 145 -12.60 -8.35 -24.94
CA ASP A 145 -11.98 -9.62 -24.59
C ASP A 145 -10.56 -9.31 -24.09
N TYR A 146 -10.20 -9.81 -22.91
CA TYR A 146 -8.93 -9.48 -22.25
C TYR A 146 -8.03 -10.72 -22.13
N THR A 147 -6.73 -10.50 -22.32
CA THR A 147 -5.68 -11.40 -21.82
C THR A 147 -5.18 -10.87 -20.48
N TRP A 148 -4.17 -11.52 -19.89
CA TRP A 148 -3.61 -11.05 -18.63
C TRP A 148 -2.98 -9.65 -18.76
N ASP A 149 -3.02 -8.88 -17.68
CA ASP A 149 -2.49 -7.51 -17.59
C ASP A 149 -0.98 -7.44 -17.89
N ASP A 150 -0.56 -6.33 -18.49
CA ASP A 150 0.85 -5.99 -18.66
C ASP A 150 1.33 -5.13 -17.49
N LEU A 151 2.42 -5.56 -16.84
CA LEU A 151 3.28 -4.68 -16.04
C LEU A 151 4.27 -3.98 -16.97
N LEU A 152 4.16 -2.66 -17.06
CA LEU A 152 5.04 -1.81 -17.84
C LEU A 152 6.06 -1.12 -16.95
N LEU A 153 7.27 -0.99 -17.48
CA LEU A 153 8.33 -0.12 -16.97
C LEU A 153 8.54 0.99 -18.00
N LEU A 154 8.32 2.23 -17.58
CA LEU A 154 8.43 3.42 -18.43
C LEU A 154 9.59 4.30 -18.01
N ASP A 155 10.21 4.99 -18.95
CA ASP A 155 11.05 6.13 -18.66
C ASP A 155 10.17 7.29 -18.17
N ALA A 156 10.45 7.81 -16.98
CA ALA A 156 9.62 8.85 -16.35
C ALA A 156 9.64 10.19 -17.12
N VAL A 157 10.70 10.46 -17.88
CA VAL A 157 10.91 11.73 -18.57
C VAL A 157 10.18 11.77 -19.91
N THR A 158 10.18 10.65 -20.62
CA THR A 158 9.74 10.52 -22.01
C THR A 158 8.46 9.70 -22.19
N GLY A 159 8.14 8.83 -21.22
CA GLY A 159 7.04 7.86 -21.32
C GLY A 159 7.35 6.65 -22.20
N GLU A 160 8.61 6.50 -22.67
CA GLU A 160 9.03 5.35 -23.45
C GLU A 160 8.87 4.05 -22.66
N VAL A 161 8.32 3.01 -23.28
CA VAL A 161 8.20 1.68 -22.67
C VAL A 161 9.55 0.98 -22.73
N LEU A 162 10.26 0.97 -21.60
CA LEU A 162 11.55 0.30 -21.46
C LEU A 162 11.41 -1.21 -21.24
N GLY A 163 10.31 -1.62 -20.60
CA GLY A 163 10.04 -3.01 -20.28
C GLY A 163 8.55 -3.32 -20.28
N ARG A 164 8.22 -4.56 -20.67
CA ARG A 164 6.87 -5.10 -20.63
C ARG A 164 6.92 -6.56 -20.22
N ARG A 165 6.15 -6.92 -19.20
CA ARG A 165 5.92 -8.30 -18.81
C ARG A 165 4.46 -8.50 -18.49
N GLN A 166 3.90 -9.54 -19.10
CA GLN A 166 2.57 -9.99 -18.74
C GLN A 166 2.65 -10.63 -17.36
N ILE A 167 1.83 -10.14 -16.43
CA ILE A 167 1.65 -10.73 -15.10
C ILE A 167 0.31 -11.45 -15.10
N ARG A 168 0.19 -12.56 -14.37
CA ARG A 168 -1.03 -13.38 -14.40
C ARG A 168 -2.13 -12.74 -13.54
N SER A 169 -2.64 -11.62 -14.04
CA SER A 169 -3.61 -10.74 -13.39
C SER A 169 -4.69 -10.33 -14.38
N LEU A 170 -5.92 -10.23 -13.89
CA LEU A 170 -7.05 -9.54 -14.51
C LEU A 170 -7.60 -8.63 -13.41
N ALA A 171 -6.89 -7.53 -13.16
CA ALA A 171 -7.14 -6.69 -12.00
C ALA A 171 -8.35 -5.77 -12.24
N SER A 172 -9.12 -5.44 -11.21
CA SER A 172 -10.01 -4.26 -11.24
C SER A 172 -9.42 -3.07 -10.48
N ALA A 173 -8.30 -3.29 -9.80
CA ALA A 173 -7.44 -2.27 -9.21
C ALA A 173 -6.03 -2.85 -9.03
N ALA A 174 -5.00 -2.02 -9.12
CA ALA A 174 -3.65 -2.40 -8.74
C ALA A 174 -2.94 -1.28 -7.95
N VAL A 175 -2.11 -1.69 -7.00
CA VAL A 175 -1.20 -0.83 -6.26
C VAL A 175 0.22 -1.32 -6.51
N ALA A 176 1.16 -0.40 -6.61
CA ALA A 176 2.56 -0.72 -6.82
C ALA A 176 3.43 0.12 -5.89
N SER A 177 4.56 -0.44 -5.46
CA SER A 177 5.57 0.29 -4.72
C SER A 177 6.96 -0.21 -5.07
N TRP A 178 7.93 0.69 -5.04
CA TRP A 178 9.33 0.38 -5.26
C TRP A 178 10.03 0.11 -3.94
N ARG A 179 10.99 -0.81 -3.97
CA ARG A 179 11.96 -0.92 -2.88
C ARG A 179 12.67 0.43 -2.71
N PRO A 180 13.05 0.82 -1.48
CA PRO A 180 13.77 2.07 -1.24
C PRO A 180 15.10 2.20 -1.99
N ASP A 181 15.74 1.08 -2.34
CA ASP A 181 16.98 1.04 -3.13
C ASP A 181 16.74 1.03 -4.65
N GLY A 182 15.48 1.01 -5.10
CA GLY A 182 15.09 0.92 -6.51
C GLY A 182 15.34 -0.45 -7.15
N GLY A 183 15.80 -1.45 -6.39
CA GLY A 183 16.21 -2.75 -6.91
C GLY A 183 15.06 -3.61 -7.42
N ALA A 184 13.83 -3.39 -6.93
CA ALA A 184 12.64 -4.09 -7.38
C ALA A 184 11.39 -3.23 -7.23
N VAL A 185 10.38 -3.56 -8.03
CA VAL A 185 9.01 -3.08 -7.89
C VAL A 185 8.12 -4.24 -7.49
N VAL A 186 7.21 -4.00 -6.54
CA VAL A 186 6.19 -4.95 -6.12
C VAL A 186 4.82 -4.38 -6.49
N VAL A 187 3.97 -5.23 -7.04
CA VAL A 187 2.67 -4.87 -7.57
C VAL A 187 1.64 -5.83 -7.04
N SER A 188 0.59 -5.32 -6.42
CA SER A 188 -0.58 -6.10 -6.00
C SER A 188 -1.77 -5.73 -6.86
N CYS A 189 -2.44 -6.76 -7.39
CA CYS A 189 -3.60 -6.64 -8.24
C CYS A 189 -4.82 -7.23 -7.55
N TRP A 190 -5.88 -6.45 -7.37
CA TRP A 190 -7.18 -6.94 -6.93
C TRP A 190 -7.86 -7.62 -8.10
N THR A 191 -7.93 -8.94 -8.05
CA THR A 191 -8.38 -9.81 -9.15
C THR A 191 -9.89 -10.06 -9.10
N ALA A 192 -10.44 -10.59 -10.20
CA ALA A 192 -11.86 -10.94 -10.32
C ALA A 192 -12.35 -12.00 -9.30
N TRP A 193 -11.45 -12.63 -8.55
CA TRP A 193 -11.77 -13.61 -7.51
C TRP A 193 -11.88 -13.00 -6.10
N HIS A 194 -12.12 -11.68 -6.01
CA HIS A 194 -12.23 -10.94 -4.74
C HIS A 194 -10.98 -11.02 -3.86
N SER A 195 -9.82 -11.06 -4.50
CA SER A 195 -8.54 -11.30 -3.85
C SER A 195 -7.40 -10.48 -4.44
N TRP A 196 -6.38 -10.18 -3.64
CA TRP A 196 -5.13 -9.60 -4.12
C TRP A 196 -4.16 -10.68 -4.62
N SER A 197 -3.51 -10.46 -5.76
CA SER A 197 -2.34 -11.25 -6.18
C SER A 197 -1.15 -10.32 -6.33
N THR A 198 -0.01 -10.69 -5.76
CA THR A 198 1.18 -9.82 -5.70
C THR A 198 2.31 -10.41 -6.52
N TRP A 199 2.93 -9.58 -7.35
CA TRP A 199 4.07 -9.90 -8.21
C TRP A 199 5.21 -8.95 -7.90
N TRP A 200 6.45 -9.41 -8.00
CA TRP A 200 7.61 -8.53 -7.88
C TRP A 200 8.60 -8.77 -9.01
N ALA A 201 9.18 -7.66 -9.47
CA ALA A 201 9.99 -7.62 -10.66
C ALA A 201 11.18 -6.68 -10.47
N GLU A 202 12.29 -6.98 -11.13
CA GLU A 202 13.48 -6.14 -11.16
C GLU A 202 13.62 -5.45 -12.51
N PRO A 203 13.96 -4.15 -12.53
CA PRO A 203 14.41 -3.51 -13.76
C PRO A 203 15.75 -4.11 -14.20
N ARG A 204 15.89 -4.38 -15.49
CA ARG A 204 17.11 -4.86 -16.15
C ARG A 204 17.47 -3.91 -17.29
N ALA A 205 18.71 -3.97 -17.76
CA ALA A 205 19.17 -3.14 -18.86
C ALA A 205 18.36 -3.37 -20.16
N ASP A 206 17.78 -4.56 -20.33
CA ASP A 206 16.94 -4.97 -21.46
C ASP A 206 15.43 -4.99 -21.14
N GLY A 207 15.03 -4.43 -19.99
CA GLY A 207 13.63 -4.21 -19.65
C GLY A 207 13.28 -4.60 -18.21
N LEU A 208 12.42 -5.61 -18.06
CA LEU A 208 11.82 -5.99 -16.78
C LEU A 208 11.85 -7.51 -16.62
N GLU A 209 12.25 -8.01 -15.45
CA GLU A 209 12.25 -9.42 -15.10
C GLU A 209 11.34 -9.68 -13.90
N VAL A 210 10.32 -10.54 -14.06
CA VAL A 210 9.47 -10.95 -12.93
C VAL A 210 10.20 -12.04 -12.17
N LEU A 211 10.54 -11.77 -10.91
CA LEU A 211 11.27 -12.72 -10.07
C LEU A 211 10.35 -13.72 -9.38
N GLY A 212 9.12 -13.30 -9.09
CA GLY A 212 8.19 -14.12 -8.34
C GLY A 212 6.87 -13.43 -8.05
N GLY A 213 6.07 -14.11 -7.25
CA GLY A 213 4.81 -13.60 -6.76
C GLY A 213 4.09 -14.59 -5.86
N THR A 214 2.97 -14.12 -5.32
CA THR A 214 2.08 -14.89 -4.47
C THR A 214 0.63 -14.58 -4.82
N TRP A 215 -0.21 -15.58 -4.63
CA TRP A 215 -1.66 -15.44 -4.75
C TRP A 215 -2.25 -15.06 -3.41
N MET A 216 -3.44 -14.44 -3.46
CA MET A 216 -4.27 -14.10 -2.30
C MET A 216 -3.58 -13.26 -1.22
N ARG A 217 -2.67 -12.37 -1.63
CA ARG A 217 -1.97 -11.48 -0.73
C ARG A 217 -1.76 -10.12 -1.36
N ALA A 218 -1.96 -9.07 -0.58
CA ALA A 218 -1.66 -7.68 -0.90
C ALA A 218 -0.28 -7.27 -0.36
N LEU A 219 0.36 -6.34 -1.05
CA LEU A 219 1.54 -5.63 -0.60
C LEU A 219 1.19 -4.80 0.64
N VAL A 220 1.98 -4.98 1.70
CA VAL A 220 1.95 -4.12 2.89
C VAL A 220 3.11 -3.13 2.84
N GLY A 221 4.33 -3.62 2.58
CA GLY A 221 5.51 -2.76 2.55
C GLY A 221 6.81 -3.55 2.50
N PHE A 222 7.93 -2.84 2.55
CA PHE A 222 9.26 -3.43 2.52
C PHE A 222 9.87 -3.48 3.91
N LEU A 223 10.59 -4.58 4.18
CA LEU A 223 11.37 -4.77 5.39
C LEU A 223 12.86 -4.80 5.04
N PRO A 224 13.78 -4.59 6.02
CA PRO A 224 15.22 -4.64 5.77
C PRO A 224 15.66 -5.94 5.10
N GLY A 225 16.70 -5.87 4.26
CA GLY A 225 17.35 -7.04 3.68
C GLY A 225 16.56 -7.73 2.56
N SER A 226 16.06 -6.97 1.58
CA SER A 226 15.30 -7.50 0.43
C SER A 226 14.01 -8.24 0.80
N ARG A 227 13.41 -7.91 1.96
CA ARG A 227 12.19 -8.58 2.44
C ARG A 227 10.94 -7.79 2.07
N LEU A 228 9.88 -8.52 1.75
CA LEU A 228 8.55 -8.00 1.43
C LEU A 228 7.55 -8.49 2.48
N LEU A 229 6.78 -7.58 3.07
CA LEU A 229 5.62 -7.91 3.91
C LEU A 229 4.35 -7.88 3.07
N THR A 230 3.51 -8.89 3.25
CA THR A 230 2.22 -9.02 2.58
C THR A 230 1.12 -9.47 3.55
N GLN A 231 -0.14 -9.16 3.21
CA GLN A 231 -1.31 -9.55 3.97
C GLN A 231 -2.28 -10.35 3.08
N ARG A 232 -2.71 -11.52 3.56
CA ARG A 232 -3.88 -12.23 3.04
C ARG A 232 -5.12 -11.73 3.78
N TYR A 233 -6.22 -11.57 3.05
CA TYR A 233 -7.53 -11.27 3.62
C TYR A 233 -8.40 -12.52 3.53
N ALA A 234 -9.22 -12.76 4.55
CA ALA A 234 -10.29 -13.75 4.48
C ALA A 234 -11.30 -13.35 3.38
N GLU A 235 -11.74 -14.32 2.58
CA GLU A 235 -12.64 -14.06 1.44
C GLU A 235 -14.02 -14.72 1.62
N TYR A 236 -14.20 -15.49 2.69
CA TYR A 236 -15.42 -16.25 3.01
C TYR A 236 -15.94 -17.11 1.84
N LEU A 237 -15.08 -17.44 0.86
CA LEU A 237 -15.43 -18.23 -0.32
C LEU A 237 -15.52 -19.73 0.01
N PHE A 238 -14.84 -20.17 1.07
CA PHE A 238 -14.86 -21.54 1.57
C PHE A 238 -14.95 -21.53 3.09
N LEU A 239 -15.71 -22.45 3.68
CA LEU A 239 -15.91 -22.57 5.14
C LEU A 239 -14.63 -22.78 5.98
N ASP A 240 -13.50 -23.08 5.31
CA ASP A 240 -12.19 -23.29 5.95
C ASP A 240 -11.16 -22.20 5.54
N ASP A 241 -11.59 -21.19 4.75
CA ASP A 241 -10.75 -20.14 4.16
C ASP A 241 -11.08 -18.75 4.72
N ASP A 242 -11.02 -18.67 6.06
CA ASP A 242 -11.38 -17.49 6.85
C ASP A 242 -10.15 -16.85 7.52
N ARG A 243 -8.96 -16.97 6.92
CA ARG A 243 -7.71 -16.57 7.58
C ARG A 243 -7.09 -15.34 6.99
N ASP A 244 -7.12 -14.28 7.78
CA ASP A 244 -6.20 -13.17 7.65
C ASP A 244 -4.78 -13.62 8.04
N GLU A 245 -3.79 -13.35 7.18
CA GLU A 245 -2.42 -13.79 7.44
C GLU A 245 -1.40 -12.72 7.06
N LEU A 246 -0.44 -12.43 7.93
CA LEU A 246 0.76 -11.69 7.57
C LEU A 246 1.89 -12.64 7.16
N ALA A 247 2.58 -12.34 6.07
CA ALA A 247 3.73 -13.13 5.64
C ALA A 247 4.86 -12.26 5.12
N THR A 248 6.09 -12.66 5.46
CA THR A 248 7.31 -12.09 4.89
C THR A 248 7.88 -12.99 3.81
N TYR A 249 8.42 -12.39 2.76
CA TYR A 249 9.07 -13.06 1.64
C TYR A 249 10.46 -12.48 1.43
N ASP A 250 11.44 -13.34 1.11
CA ASP A 250 12.70 -12.91 0.55
C ASP A 250 12.53 -12.70 -0.97
N LEU A 251 12.76 -11.49 -1.46
CA LEU A 251 12.49 -11.16 -2.86
C LEU A 251 13.44 -11.87 -3.83
N GLY A 252 14.67 -12.17 -3.42
CA GLY A 252 15.69 -12.79 -4.27
C GLY A 252 15.40 -14.27 -4.54
N SER A 253 14.96 -15.01 -3.52
CA SER A 253 14.60 -16.43 -3.63
C SER A 253 13.11 -16.68 -3.88
N GLY A 254 12.28 -15.69 -3.60
CA GLY A 254 10.82 -15.77 -3.62
C GLY A 254 10.22 -16.66 -2.52
N GLN A 255 11.02 -17.12 -1.55
CA GLN A 255 10.56 -17.99 -0.48
C GLN A 255 9.88 -17.19 0.62
N ARG A 256 8.77 -17.74 1.15
CA ARG A 256 8.14 -17.23 2.37
C ARG A 256 9.02 -17.56 3.58
N THR A 257 9.40 -16.55 4.34
CA THR A 257 10.30 -16.67 5.48
C THR A 257 9.57 -16.72 6.82
N VAL A 258 8.48 -15.97 6.97
CA VAL A 258 7.65 -15.94 8.19
C VAL A 258 6.18 -15.91 7.80
N LEU A 259 5.34 -16.53 8.62
CA LEU A 259 3.87 -16.49 8.53
C LEU A 259 3.30 -16.29 9.94
N LEU A 260 2.36 -15.38 10.08
CA LEU A 260 1.51 -15.21 11.25
C LEU A 260 0.05 -15.38 10.84
N ASP A 261 -0.64 -16.30 11.50
CA ASP A 261 -2.09 -16.46 11.41
C ASP A 261 -2.75 -15.41 12.33
N LEU A 262 -3.48 -14.45 11.76
CA LEU A 262 -4.02 -13.34 12.52
C LEU A 262 -5.21 -13.75 13.41
N ALA A 263 -5.80 -14.93 13.18
CA ALA A 263 -6.77 -15.52 14.11
C ALA A 263 -6.16 -15.76 15.51
N GLU A 264 -4.83 -15.89 15.61
CA GLU A 264 -4.12 -15.98 16.90
C GLU A 264 -4.17 -14.68 17.71
N LEU A 265 -4.41 -13.54 17.05
CA LEU A 265 -4.52 -12.20 17.65
C LEU A 265 -5.97 -11.69 17.73
N ALA A 266 -6.89 -12.29 16.98
CA ALA A 266 -8.28 -11.89 16.95
C ALA A 266 -8.95 -12.09 18.31
N VAL A 267 -9.81 -11.14 18.70
CA VAL A 267 -10.72 -11.36 19.85
C VAL A 267 -11.87 -12.27 19.42
N ASP A 268 -12.38 -12.06 18.22
CA ASP A 268 -13.41 -12.86 17.58
C ASP A 268 -12.99 -13.22 16.15
N PRO A 269 -12.33 -14.37 15.94
CA PRO A 269 -11.78 -14.76 14.64
C PRO A 269 -12.87 -15.05 13.59
N GLU A 270 -14.14 -15.15 13.96
CA GLU A 270 -15.24 -15.27 13.00
C GLU A 270 -15.60 -13.92 12.36
N ASN A 271 -15.17 -12.81 12.98
CA ASN A 271 -15.30 -11.47 12.44
C ASN A 271 -13.95 -11.03 11.82
N ASP A 272 -13.99 -10.47 10.62
CA ASP A 272 -12.82 -9.82 10.01
C ASP A 272 -12.35 -8.66 10.90
N GLU A 273 -11.35 -8.89 11.74
CA GLU A 273 -10.79 -7.85 12.61
C GLU A 273 -9.68 -7.05 11.92
N PHE A 274 -9.02 -7.59 10.90
CA PHE A 274 -7.77 -7.04 10.36
C PHE A 274 -7.84 -6.64 8.89
N PHE A 275 -7.86 -5.33 8.62
CA PHE A 275 -8.03 -4.80 7.25
C PHE A 275 -6.76 -4.20 6.64
N SER A 276 -5.75 -3.94 7.45
CA SER A 276 -4.48 -3.41 6.96
C SER A 276 -3.35 -3.74 7.92
N ALA A 277 -2.12 -3.55 7.44
CA ALA A 277 -0.92 -3.47 8.25
C ALA A 277 -0.03 -2.38 7.66
N VAL A 278 0.90 -1.85 8.44
CA VAL A 278 1.89 -0.89 7.97
C VAL A 278 3.26 -1.20 8.56
N VAL A 279 4.29 -1.11 7.73
CA VAL A 279 5.68 -1.14 8.22
C VAL A 279 5.98 0.22 8.84
N LEU A 280 6.23 0.24 10.15
CA LEU A 280 6.51 1.49 10.87
C LEU A 280 7.97 1.91 10.72
N ASP A 281 8.86 0.94 10.91
CA ASP A 281 10.32 1.08 10.81
C ASP A 281 10.96 -0.30 10.54
N GLU A 282 12.29 -0.38 10.64
CA GLU A 282 13.07 -1.61 10.42
C GLU A 282 12.74 -2.77 11.37
N ARG A 283 12.14 -2.46 12.53
CA ARG A 283 11.93 -3.37 13.66
C ARG A 283 10.46 -3.58 13.98
N HIS A 284 9.58 -2.72 13.50
CA HIS A 284 8.18 -2.71 13.91
C HIS A 284 7.19 -2.68 12.75
N VAL A 285 6.14 -3.48 12.89
CA VAL A 285 4.94 -3.44 12.07
C VAL A 285 3.77 -3.07 12.96
N LEU A 286 2.93 -2.14 12.51
CA LEU A 286 1.65 -1.84 13.16
C LEU A 286 0.53 -2.59 12.43
N LEU A 287 -0.33 -3.23 13.21
CA LEU A 287 -1.47 -3.99 12.73
C LEU A 287 -2.74 -3.47 13.42
N PRO A 288 -3.52 -2.59 12.78
CA PRO A 288 -4.81 -2.18 13.30
C PRO A 288 -5.79 -3.35 13.28
N SER A 289 -6.58 -3.43 14.35
CA SER A 289 -7.66 -4.39 14.50
C SER A 289 -8.94 -3.71 14.95
N ARG A 290 -10.08 -4.25 14.50
CA ARG A 290 -11.41 -3.78 14.81
C ARG A 290 -12.15 -4.85 15.61
N VAL A 291 -12.32 -4.61 16.90
CA VAL A 291 -12.99 -5.53 17.82
C VAL A 291 -14.46 -5.17 17.92
N TYR A 292 -15.36 -6.16 17.81
CA TYR A 292 -16.82 -5.98 17.87
C TYR A 292 -17.39 -6.48 19.22
N PRO A 293 -17.49 -5.63 20.26
CA PRO A 293 -18.12 -6.02 21.52
C PRO A 293 -19.65 -6.07 21.38
N GLY A 294 -20.16 -7.10 20.71
CA GLY A 294 -21.59 -7.35 20.56
C GLY A 294 -22.33 -6.22 19.84
N THR A 295 -23.20 -5.50 20.56
CA THR A 295 -24.08 -4.46 20.01
C THR A 295 -23.49 -3.04 20.04
N GLU A 296 -22.27 -2.86 20.54
CA GLU A 296 -21.60 -1.56 20.61
C GLU A 296 -20.88 -1.22 19.28
N GLU A 297 -20.49 0.05 19.13
CA GLU A 297 -19.60 0.44 18.03
C GLU A 297 -18.27 -0.31 18.11
N PRO A 298 -17.66 -0.64 16.96
CA PRO A 298 -16.39 -1.36 16.95
C PRO A 298 -15.29 -0.55 17.63
N ARG A 299 -14.45 -1.22 18.42
CA ARG A 299 -13.31 -0.61 19.09
C ARG A 299 -12.05 -0.88 18.30
N ILE A 300 -11.33 0.19 17.95
CA ILE A 300 -10.04 0.09 17.26
C ILE A 300 -8.92 -0.19 18.28
N ARG A 301 -8.05 -1.14 17.95
CA ARG A 301 -6.81 -1.45 18.68
C ARG A 301 -5.67 -1.58 17.70
N HIS A 302 -4.47 -1.12 18.03
CA HIS A 302 -3.29 -1.33 17.18
C HIS A 302 -2.34 -2.29 17.89
N TRP A 303 -2.02 -3.41 17.24
CA TRP A 303 -0.94 -4.29 17.65
C TRP A 303 0.39 -3.76 17.15
N LEU A 304 1.43 -3.89 17.97
CA LEU A 304 2.83 -3.74 17.56
C LEU A 304 3.42 -5.14 17.40
N LEU A 305 3.96 -5.42 16.22
CA LEU A 305 4.63 -6.69 15.91
C LEU A 305 6.12 -6.44 15.66
N ASP A 306 6.94 -7.41 16.03
CA ASP A 306 8.34 -7.45 15.63
C ASP A 306 8.45 -7.71 14.13
N ALA A 307 9.13 -6.84 13.38
CA ALA A 307 9.21 -6.92 11.93
C ALA A 307 10.02 -8.12 11.43
N GLU A 308 10.93 -8.66 12.24
CA GLU A 308 11.73 -9.82 11.85
C GLU A 308 10.95 -11.13 11.94
N THR A 309 10.19 -11.31 13.02
CA THR A 309 9.55 -12.56 13.40
C THR A 309 8.02 -12.53 13.32
N LEU A 310 7.44 -11.36 13.08
CA LEU A 310 6.00 -11.05 13.19
C LEU A 310 5.39 -11.38 14.55
N ARG A 311 6.19 -11.62 15.59
CA ARG A 311 5.66 -11.90 16.92
C ARG A 311 5.00 -10.66 17.51
N PRO A 312 3.84 -10.78 18.18
CA PRO A 312 3.24 -9.66 18.87
C PRO A 312 4.11 -9.20 20.03
N LEU A 313 4.42 -7.91 20.05
CA LEU A 313 5.12 -7.24 21.14
C LEU A 313 4.14 -6.67 22.17
N GLY A 314 2.94 -6.30 21.75
CA GLY A 314 1.93 -5.69 22.61
C GLY A 314 0.87 -4.91 21.84
N HIS A 315 -0.03 -4.28 22.59
CA HIS A 315 -1.00 -3.31 22.09
C HIS A 315 -0.54 -1.89 22.37
N ILE A 316 -0.71 -1.03 21.36
CA ILE A 316 -0.49 0.40 21.52
C ILE A 316 -1.63 1.03 22.34
N HIS A 317 -1.28 1.80 23.36
CA HIS A 317 -2.21 2.59 24.12
C HIS A 317 -2.09 4.09 23.81
N TYR A 318 -3.12 4.61 23.12
CA TYR A 318 -3.22 6.03 22.82
C TYR A 318 -3.93 6.80 23.94
N PRO A 319 -3.51 8.03 24.25
CA PRO A 319 -4.18 8.89 25.23
C PRO A 319 -5.49 9.50 24.70
N VAL A 320 -5.80 9.32 23.41
CA VAL A 320 -7.02 9.76 22.73
C VAL A 320 -7.54 8.63 21.84
N PRO A 321 -8.84 8.62 21.48
CA PRO A 321 -9.36 7.68 20.49
C PRO A 321 -8.59 7.78 19.16
N VAL A 322 -8.49 6.67 18.44
CA VAL A 322 -7.88 6.60 17.10
C VAL A 322 -8.77 5.77 16.18
N ASP A 323 -8.68 6.02 14.89
CA ASP A 323 -9.25 5.16 13.84
C ASP A 323 -8.23 4.11 13.34
N GLU A 324 -8.66 3.29 12.40
CA GLU A 324 -7.86 2.22 11.79
C GLU A 324 -6.85 2.72 10.76
N ASP A 325 -7.01 3.96 10.29
CA ASP A 325 -6.14 4.56 9.29
C ASP A 325 -4.80 4.96 9.93
N ILE A 326 -3.73 4.30 9.52
CA ILE A 326 -2.37 4.59 9.97
C ILE A 326 -1.53 5.05 8.79
N THR A 327 -0.87 6.21 8.94
CA THR A 327 0.19 6.64 8.02
C THR A 327 1.54 6.51 8.72
N ALA A 328 2.28 5.43 8.42
CA ALA A 328 3.66 5.27 8.89
C ALA A 328 4.58 6.27 8.18
N LEU A 329 5.35 7.06 8.93
CA LEU A 329 6.21 8.10 8.40
C LEU A 329 7.64 7.63 8.07
N GLY A 330 7.94 6.35 8.28
CA GLY A 330 9.22 5.71 7.93
C GLY A 330 10.40 6.03 8.86
N ASP A 331 10.19 6.82 9.90
CA ASP A 331 11.20 7.20 10.90
C ASP A 331 10.85 6.70 12.32
N GLY A 332 10.02 5.66 12.43
CA GLY A 332 9.49 5.18 13.71
C GLY A 332 8.37 6.06 14.29
N THR A 333 7.92 7.08 13.54
CA THR A 333 6.74 7.89 13.89
C THR A 333 5.59 7.60 12.92
N TRP A 334 4.36 7.81 13.37
CA TRP A 334 3.17 7.56 12.55
C TRP A 334 2.06 8.54 12.87
N LEU A 335 1.08 8.60 11.96
CA LEU A 335 -0.14 9.37 12.13
C LEU A 335 -1.32 8.43 12.36
N THR A 336 -2.23 8.82 13.25
CA THR A 336 -3.60 8.29 13.32
C THR A 336 -4.58 9.45 13.29
N ARG A 337 -5.89 9.17 13.16
CA ARG A 337 -6.89 10.23 13.11
C ARG A 337 -7.97 10.09 14.19
N ASP A 338 -8.44 11.24 14.65
CA ASP A 338 -9.62 11.41 15.52
C ASP A 338 -10.42 12.61 15.04
N ARG A 339 -11.69 12.41 14.69
CA ARG A 339 -12.66 13.49 14.36
C ARG A 339 -12.10 14.56 13.41
N GLY A 340 -11.34 14.13 12.39
CA GLY A 340 -10.76 15.03 11.38
C GLY A 340 -9.46 15.73 11.80
N ARG A 341 -8.81 15.30 12.89
CA ARG A 341 -7.47 15.72 13.28
C ARG A 341 -6.49 14.57 13.08
N LEU A 342 -5.29 14.89 12.63
CA LEU A 342 -4.17 13.96 12.58
C LEU A 342 -3.35 14.10 13.84
N HIS A 343 -3.09 13.00 14.53
CA HIS A 343 -2.22 12.94 15.69
C HIS A 343 -0.91 12.23 15.31
N ARG A 344 0.23 12.83 15.65
CA ARG A 344 1.55 12.23 15.43
C ARG A 344 2.03 11.54 16.70
N TRP A 345 2.54 10.32 16.54
CA TRP A 345 2.98 9.46 17.63
C TRP A 345 4.38 8.94 17.42
N THR A 346 5.03 8.56 18.52
CA THR A 346 6.20 7.69 18.55
C THR A 346 6.07 6.73 19.72
N LEU A 347 6.81 5.63 19.72
CA LEU A 347 6.88 4.72 20.86
C LEU A 347 7.42 5.48 22.09
N GLY A 348 6.90 5.19 23.29
CA GLY A 348 7.46 5.70 24.55
C GLY A 348 8.92 5.29 24.72
N GLY A 349 9.69 6.03 25.54
CA GLY A 349 11.14 5.84 25.73
C GLY A 349 11.61 4.42 26.11
N ASP A 350 10.68 3.56 26.50
CA ASP A 350 10.89 2.13 26.75
C ASP A 350 10.23 1.28 25.64
N GLY A 351 10.44 1.57 24.36
CA GLY A 351 9.92 0.77 23.24
C GLY A 351 10.38 -0.70 23.20
N GLN A 352 10.91 -1.23 24.31
CA GLN A 352 11.10 -2.64 24.58
C GLN A 352 10.00 -3.12 25.54
N PRO A 353 9.37 -4.28 25.28
CA PRO A 353 8.47 -4.90 26.25
C PRO A 353 9.17 -5.01 27.61
N ALA A 354 8.47 -4.69 28.68
CA ALA A 354 9.03 -4.70 30.02
C ALA A 354 9.50 -6.12 30.33
N HIS A 355 10.81 -6.37 30.24
CA HIS A 355 11.38 -7.68 30.59
C HIS A 355 11.00 -8.00 32.04
N THR A 356 10.03 -8.90 32.20
CA THR A 356 9.71 -9.49 33.49
C THR A 356 10.95 -10.27 33.93
N HIS A 357 11.67 -9.70 34.90
CA HIS A 357 12.70 -10.40 35.64
C HIS A 357 12.12 -11.70 36.21
N GLN A 358 12.39 -12.83 35.56
CA GLN A 358 12.38 -14.12 36.24
C GLN A 358 13.67 -14.19 37.07
N GLY A 359 13.54 -13.83 38.35
CA GLY A 359 14.51 -14.19 39.37
C GLY A 359 14.41 -15.69 39.70
N PRO A 360 15.51 -16.30 40.17
CA PRO A 360 15.68 -17.75 40.34
C PRO A 360 14.75 -18.39 41.37
#